data_AF-A0A532CP95-F1
#
_entry.id   AF-A0A532CP95-F1
#
_cell.length_a   1.000
_cell.length_b   1.000
_cell.length_c   1.000
_cell.angle_alpha   90.00
_cell.angle_beta   90.00
_cell.angle_gamma   90.00
#
_symmetry.space_group_name_H-M   'P 1'
#
loop_
_entity.id
_entity.type
_entity.pdbx_description
1 polymer ?
#
loop_
_entity_poly.entity_id
_entity_poly.type
_entity_poly.pdbx_seq_one_letter_code
_entity_poly.pdbx_strand_id
1 'polypeptide(L)' 'MDEFEAGIGQLTQDDLIRQFGYPQRLKKLPTGSEVWDYEFLAGNSRCVGYRVYFDENRRSQRWEPQGCRSDR' A
#
# COMPACT_ATOMS: atom_id res chain seq x y z
N MET A 1 3.37 -0.90 12.11
CA MET A 1 4.21 -0.54 10.95
C MET A 1 4.88 -1.80 10.42
N ASP A 2 5.48 -2.62 11.30
CA ASP A 2 5.99 -3.95 10.97
C ASP A 2 4.94 -4.92 10.41
N GLU A 3 3.69 -4.87 10.89
CA GLU A 3 2.62 -5.78 10.44
C GLU A 3 2.18 -5.54 8.99
N PHE A 4 2.21 -4.28 8.53
CA PHE A 4 1.86 -3.96 7.15
C PHE A 4 2.91 -4.52 6.19
N GLU A 5 4.19 -4.24 6.47
CA GLU A 5 5.32 -4.69 5.67
C GLU A 5 5.43 -6.23 5.66
N ALA A 6 5.21 -6.87 6.81
CA ALA A 6 5.25 -8.33 6.95
C ALA A 6 4.12 -9.05 6.20
N GLY A 7 2.97 -8.38 5.96
CA GLY A 7 1.86 -8.95 5.21
C GLY A 7 2.05 -8.93 3.68
N ILE A 8 2.93 -8.08 3.17
CA ILE A 8 3.18 -7.96 1.73
C ILE A 8 3.81 -9.25 1.19
N GLY A 9 3.29 -9.75 0.05
CA GLY A 9 3.68 -11.04 -0.51
C GLY A 9 2.73 -12.18 -0.12
N GLN A 10 1.87 -11.97 0.88
CA GLN A 10 0.90 -12.96 1.34
C GLN A 10 -0.54 -12.47 1.18
N LEU A 11 -0.77 -11.19 1.50
CA LEU A 11 -2.10 -10.59 1.52
C LEU A 11 -2.59 -10.23 0.11
N THR A 12 -3.88 -10.47 -0.12
CA THR A 12 -4.60 -9.97 -1.31
C THR A 12 -5.02 -8.50 -1.11
N GLN A 13 -5.46 -7.86 -2.19
CA GLN A 13 -6.11 -6.54 -2.13
C GLN A 13 -7.25 -6.49 -1.11
N ASP A 14 -8.12 -7.50 -1.09
CA ASP A 14 -9.26 -7.56 -0.17
C ASP A 14 -8.79 -7.70 1.29
N ASP A 15 -7.73 -8.48 1.53
CA ASP A 15 -7.17 -8.63 2.87
C ASP A 15 -6.56 -7.33 3.37
N LEU A 16 -5.83 -6.61 2.50
CA LEU A 16 -5.27 -5.31 2.83
C LEU A 16 -6.36 -4.28 3.13
N ILE A 17 -7.45 -4.26 2.36
CA ILE A 17 -8.60 -3.39 2.64
C ILE A 17 -9.22 -3.72 3.99
N ARG A 18 -9.39 -5.00 4.31
CA ARG A 18 -9.99 -5.43 5.58
C ARG A 18 -9.13 -5.07 6.79
N GLN A 19 -7.80 -5.19 6.67
CA GLN A 19 -6.87 -4.98 7.77
C GLN A 19 -6.46 -3.51 7.94
N PHE A 20 -6.21 -2.81 6.83
CA PHE A 20 -5.59 -1.48 6.81
C PHE A 20 -6.45 -0.40 6.16
N GLY A 21 -7.61 -0.76 5.60
CA GLY A 21 -8.48 0.15 4.89
C GLY A 21 -8.09 0.36 3.42
N TYR A 22 -8.83 1.24 2.75
CA TYR A 22 -8.54 1.60 1.37
C TYR A 22 -7.27 2.43 1.26
N PRO A 23 -6.48 2.25 0.18
CA PRO A 23 -5.31 3.09 -0.05
C PRO A 23 -5.73 4.53 -0.35
N GLN A 24 -4.86 5.48 -0.02
CA GLN A 24 -5.04 6.89 -0.38
C GLN A 24 -5.04 7.08 -1.89
N ARG A 25 -4.28 6.24 -2.63
CA ARG A 25 -4.27 6.27 -4.10
C ARG A 25 -4.22 4.87 -4.69
N LEU A 26 -4.93 4.71 -5.79
CA LEU A 26 -4.93 3.49 -6.60
C LEU A 26 -4.60 3.86 -8.04
N LYS A 27 -3.64 3.15 -8.63
CA LYS A 27 -3.28 3.29 -10.04
C LYS A 27 -3.32 1.92 -10.72
N LYS A 28 -4.07 1.84 -11.82
CA LYS A 28 -4.02 0.69 -12.73
C LYS A 28 -2.87 0.87 -13.72
N LEU A 29 -2.07 -0.17 -13.89
CA LEU A 29 -1.00 -0.22 -14.87
C LEU A 29 -1.54 -0.72 -16.22
N PRO A 30 -0.87 -0.39 -17.35
CA PRO A 30 -1.25 -0.90 -18.66
C PRO A 30 -1.23 -2.43 -18.76
N THR A 31 -0.47 -3.10 -17.89
CA THR A 31 -0.41 -4.56 -17.76
C THR A 31 -1.67 -5.16 -17.12
N GLY A 32 -2.64 -4.35 -16.67
CA GLY A 32 -3.81 -4.82 -15.92
C GLY A 32 -3.55 -4.99 -14.41
N SER A 33 -2.29 -4.94 -13.98
CA SER A 33 -1.87 -4.95 -12.58
C SER A 33 -2.19 -3.61 -11.89
N GLU A 34 -2.19 -3.60 -10.55
CA GLU A 34 -2.44 -2.39 -9.78
C GLU A 34 -1.27 -2.01 -8.88
N VAL A 35 -1.19 -0.71 -8.57
CA VAL A 35 -0.25 -0.12 -7.62
C VAL A 35 -1.03 0.77 -6.67
N TRP A 36 -0.91 0.51 -5.38
CA TRP A 36 -1.63 1.24 -4.34
C TRP A 36 -0.64 2.00 -3.46
N ASP A 37 -0.94 3.27 -3.17
CA ASP A 37 -0.17 4.07 -2.24
C ASP A 37 -0.98 4.20 -0.92
N TYR A 38 -0.39 3.74 0.17
CA TYR A 38 -0.87 3.87 1.54
C TYR A 38 -0.08 4.94 2.28
N GLU A 39 -0.73 5.69 3.17
CA GLU A 39 -0.11 6.65 4.08
C GLU A 39 -0.65 6.43 5.49
N PHE A 40 0.26 6.24 6.45
CA PHE A 40 -0.07 6.06 7.86
C PHE A 40 0.57 7.15 8.71
N LEU A 41 -0.16 7.60 9.73
CA LEU A 41 0.36 8.49 10.75
C LEU A 41 1.09 7.65 11.82
N ALA A 42 2.42 7.73 11.84
CA ALA A 42 3.21 7.16 12.92
C ALA A 42 3.24 8.11 14.12
N GLY A 43 3.24 7.55 15.34
CA GLY A 43 3.34 8.32 16.58
C GLY A 43 4.49 9.33 16.50
N ASN A 44 4.21 10.60 16.82
CA ASN A 44 5.01 11.82 16.57
C ASN A 44 4.75 12.56 15.25
N SER A 45 3.56 12.42 14.65
CA SER A 45 3.15 13.19 13.46
C SER A 45 4.03 12.97 12.22
N ARG A 46 4.84 11.90 12.22
CA ARG A 46 5.60 11.48 11.05
C ARG A 46 4.70 10.61 10.21
N CYS A 47 4.37 11.11 9.04
CA CYS A 47 3.68 10.30 8.06
C CYS A 47 4.68 9.36 7.38
N VAL A 48 4.31 8.10 7.24
CA VAL A 48 5.02 7.11 6.44
C VAL A 48 4.15 6.65 5.28
N GLY A 49 4.71 6.64 4.08
CA GLY A 49 4.03 6.19 2.87
C GLY A 49 4.57 4.85 2.41
N TYR A 50 3.69 4.03 1.83
CA TYR A 50 4.00 2.74 1.25
C TYR A 50 3.40 2.64 -0.13
N ARG A 51 4.19 2.26 -1.12
CA ARG A 51 3.69 1.85 -2.42
C ARG A 51 3.69 0.33 -2.50
N VAL A 52 2.53 -0.27 -2.74
CA VAL A 52 2.36 -1.71 -2.88
C VAL A 52 2.06 -2.05 -4.33
N TYR A 53 2.76 -3.07 -4.85
CA TYR A 53 2.56 -3.58 -6.21
C TYR A 53 1.81 -4.90 -6.15
N PHE A 54 0.83 -5.05 -7.04
CA PHE A 54 0.01 -6.24 -7.16
C PHE A 54 0.27 -6.96 -8.48
N ASP A 55 0.01 -8.26 -8.51
CA ASP A 55 -0.09 -9.02 -9.75
C ASP A 55 -1.50 -8.95 -10.35
N GLU A 56 -1.70 -9.65 -11.48
CA GLU A 56 -3.01 -9.75 -12.15
C GLU A 56 -4.06 -10.50 -11.31
N ASN A 57 -3.62 -11.32 -10.35
CA ASN A 57 -4.47 -12.03 -9.40
C ASN A 57 -4.77 -11.21 -8.14
N ARG A 58 -4.40 -9.92 -8.13
CA ARG A 58 -4.62 -8.99 -7.00
C ARG A 58 -3.90 -9.43 -5.72
N ARG A 59 -2.82 -10.20 -5.83
CA ARG A 59 -1.93 -10.52 -4.70
C ARG A 59 -0.84 -9.49 -4.60
N SER A 60 -0.57 -9.03 -3.38
CA SER A 60 0.57 -8.15 -3.12
C SER A 60 1.86 -8.91 -3.40
N GLN A 61 2.81 -8.26 -4.08
CA GLN A 61 4.07 -8.88 -4.50
C GLN A 61 5.28 -8.24 -3.81
N ARG A 62 5.29 -6.91 -3.77
CA ARG A 62 6.38 -6.13 -3.17
C ARG A 62 5.87 -4.76 -2.75
N TRP A 63 6.63 -4.10 -1.89
CA TRP A 63 6.38 -2.73 -1.49
C TRP A 63 7.65 -1.88 -1.57
N GLU A 64 7.47 -0.57 -1.66
CA GLU A 64 8.53 0.44 -1.61
C GLU A 64 8.15 1.55 -0.62
N PRO A 65 9.10 2.06 0.19
CA PRO A 65 8.84 3.22 1.02
C PRO A 65 8.60 4.44 0.12
N GLN A 66 7.58 5.22 0.46
CA GLN A 66 7.22 6.45 -0.23
C GLN A 66 7.16 7.60 0.78
N GLY A 67 7.65 8.77 0.38
CA GLY A 67 7.41 9.98 1.15
C GLY A 67 5.92 10.31 1.14
N CYS A 68 5.34 10.57 2.32
CA CYS A 68 3.98 11.07 2.37
C CYS A 68 3.88 12.39 1.62
N ARG A 69 2.79 12.55 0.89
CA ARG A 69 2.52 13.83 0.27
C ARG A 69 1.89 14.73 1.31
N SER A 70 2.62 15.75 1.76
CA SER A 70 1.98 16.94 2.30
C SER A 70 1.08 17.49 1.19
N ASP A 71 -0.23 17.28 1.29
CA ASP A 71 -1.16 18.07 0.50
C ASP A 71 -0.84 19.54 0.82
N ARG A 72 -0.41 20.26 -0.22
CA ARG A 72 -0.18 21.70 -0.15
C ARG A 72 -1.45 22.41 -0.57
#